data_AF-A0A952IGN9-F1
#
_entry.id   AF-A0A952IGN9-F1
#
_cell.length_a   1.000
_cell.length_b   1.000
_cell.length_c   1.000
_cell.angle_alpha   90.00
_cell.angle_beta   90.00
_cell.angle_gamma   90.00
#
_symmetry.space_group_name_H-M   'P 1'
#
loop_
_entity.id
_entity.type
_entity.pdbx_description
1 polymer ?
#
loop_
_entity_poly.entity_id
_entity_poly.type
_entity_poly.pdbx_seq_one_letter_code
_entity_poly.pdbx_strand_id
1 'polypeptide(L)' 'MNTVLYFLLSLVKNRLKQNPWSGELFVFVNKRKTLMKILYFEQTGYCLWFKRLEAGVFQLPDMNSEGD' A
#
# COMPACT_ATOMS: atom_id res chain seq x y z
N MET A 1 -9.02 -12.70 5.51
CA MET A 1 -8.13 -11.63 6.01
C MET A 1 -6.65 -11.97 5.80
N ASN A 2 -6.18 -13.16 6.20
CA ASN A 2 -4.76 -13.55 6.09
C ASN A 2 -4.19 -13.64 4.66
N THR A 3 -4.95 -14.08 3.67
CA THR A 3 -4.43 -14.24 2.29
C THR A 3 -4.02 -12.91 1.65
N VAL A 4 -4.77 -11.83 1.91
CA VAL A 4 -4.46 -10.50 1.35
C VAL A 4 -3.19 -9.96 1.98
N LEU A 5 -3.02 -10.13 3.29
CA LEU A 5 -1.80 -9.73 3.99
C LEU A 5 -0.57 -10.44 3.41
N TYR A 6 -0.60 -11.77 3.28
CA TYR A 6 0.51 -12.53 2.72
C TYR A 6 0.83 -12.16 1.27
N PHE A 7 -0.20 -11.92 0.46
CA PHE A 7 -0.01 -11.48 -0.92
C PHE A 7 0.69 -10.10 -0.98
N LEU A 8 0.23 -9.13 -0.19
CA LEU A 8 0.84 -7.80 -0.16
C LEU A 8 2.28 -7.85 0.40
N LEU A 9 2.53 -8.64 1.44
CA LEU A 9 3.90 -8.88 1.94
C LEU A 9 4.80 -9.48 0.86
N SER A 10 4.28 -10.43 0.08
CA SER A 10 4.99 -10.98 -1.07
C SER A 10 5.26 -9.92 -2.13
N LEU A 11 4.34 -9.00 -2.40
CA LEU A 11 4.60 -7.87 -3.32
C LEU A 11 5.71 -6.95 -2.78
N VAL A 12 5.68 -6.59 -1.50
CA VAL A 12 6.73 -5.76 -0.89
C VAL A 12 8.10 -6.43 -1.05
N LYS A 13 8.23 -7.69 -0.64
CA LYS A 13 9.49 -8.43 -0.69
C LYS A 13 9.95 -8.72 -2.12
N ASN A 14 9.06 -9.21 -2.97
CA ASN A 14 9.44 -9.78 -4.27
C ASN A 14 9.42 -8.77 -5.41
N ARG A 15 8.49 -7.80 -5.38
CA ARG A 15 8.33 -6.78 -6.44
C ARG A 15 8.98 -5.47 -6.09
N LEU A 16 8.73 -4.94 -4.89
CA LEU A 16 9.33 -3.68 -4.46
C LEU A 16 10.76 -3.86 -3.94
N LYS A 17 11.17 -5.10 -3.62
CA LYS A 17 12.48 -5.43 -3.03
C LYS A 17 12.77 -4.67 -1.73
N GLN A 18 11.72 -4.34 -0.99
CA GLN A 18 11.79 -3.61 0.28
C GLN A 18 11.58 -4.54 1.47
N ASN A 19 11.99 -4.09 2.65
CA ASN A 19 11.77 -4.80 3.90
C ASN A 19 10.39 -4.42 4.48
N PRO A 20 9.39 -5.33 4.54
CA PRO A 20 8.07 -4.98 5.08
C PRO A 20 8.07 -4.68 6.58
N TRP A 21 9.17 -4.92 7.29
CA TRP A 21 9.34 -4.68 8.73
C TRP A 21 9.99 -3.32 9.02
N SER A 22 10.31 -2.52 7.99
CA SER A 22 11.01 -1.23 8.12
C SER A 22 10.19 -0.15 8.83
N GLY A 23 8.89 -0.37 9.02
CA GLY A 23 7.95 0.65 9.50
C GLY A 23 7.44 1.59 8.39
N GLU A 24 7.90 1.41 7.16
CA GLU A 24 7.43 2.18 6.01
C GLU A 24 5.97 1.84 5.66
N LEU A 25 5.27 2.83 5.11
CA LEU A 25 3.91 2.68 4.59
C LEU A 25 3.96 2.21 3.13
N PHE A 26 3.52 0.98 2.89
CA PHE A 26 3.36 0.45 1.53
C PHE A 26 1.92 0.69 1.06
N VAL A 27 1.75 1.65 0.15
CA VAL A 27 0.45 2.05 -0.40
C VAL A 27 0.21 1.36 -1.74
N PHE A 28 -0.85 0.57 -1.83
CA PHE A 28 -1.28 -0.13 -3.03
C PHE A 28 -2.61 0.42 -3.51
N VAL A 29 -2.62 0.94 -4.73
CA VAL A 29 -3.83 1.48 -5.36
C VAL A 29 -4.18 0.61 -6.56
N ASN A 30 -5.47 0.25 -6.70
CA ASN A 30 -5.91 -0.53 -7.86
C ASN A 30 -5.79 0.30 -9.15
N LYS A 31 -5.79 -0.38 -10.31
CA LYS A 31 -5.69 0.30 -11.62
C LYS A 31 -6.77 1.38 -11.84
N ARG A 32 -7.97 1.18 -11.30
CA ARG A 32 -9.08 2.14 -11.38
C ARG A 32 -8.98 3.30 -10.39
N LYS A 33 -7.99 3.30 -9.49
CA LYS A 33 -7.79 4.29 -8.44
C LYS A 33 -9.01 4.49 -7.52
N THR A 34 -9.84 3.47 -7.33
CA THR A 34 -11.01 3.52 -6.44
C THR A 34 -10.79 2.78 -5.13
N LEU A 35 -9.72 1.99 -5.04
CA LEU A 35 -9.42 1.14 -3.90
C LEU A 35 -7.96 1.33 -3.51
N MET A 36 -7.75 1.59 -2.23
CA MET A 36 -6.44 1.73 -1.61
C MET A 36 -6.27 0.70 -0.49
N LYS A 37 -5.10 0.08 -0.45
CA LYS A 37 -4.64 -0.73 0.69
C LYS A 37 -3.34 -0.13 1.21
N ILE A 38 -3.21 0.00 2.53
CA ILE A 38 -1.98 0.47 3.17
C ILE A 38 -1.50 -0.64 4.10
N LEU A 39 -0.28 -1.12 3.87
CA LEU A 39 0.37 -2.14 4.67
C LEU A 39 1.57 -1.52 5.38
N TYR A 40 1.67 -1.73 6.69
CA TYR A 40 2.83 -1.33 7.48
C TYR A 40 3.02 -2.23 8.69
N PHE A 41 4.24 -2.27 9.19
CA PHE A 41 4.57 -2.93 10.45
C PHE A 41 4.56 -1.90 11.57
N GLU A 42 3.74 -2.15 12.58
CA GLU A 42 3.74 -1.43 13.85
C GLU A 42 4.44 -2.29 14.91
N GLN A 43 4.73 -1.74 16.09
CA GLN A 43 5.58 -2.35 17.12
C GLN A 43 5.25 -3.82 17.46
N THR A 44 3.99 -4.23 17.33
CA THR A 44 3.53 -5.57 17.70
C THR A 44 3.04 -6.42 16.52
N GLY A 45 2.99 -5.88 15.30
CA GLY A 45 2.47 -6.64 14.17
C GLY A 45 2.18 -5.85 12.91
N TYR A 46 1.66 -6.55 11.91
CA TYR A 46 1.26 -5.93 10.64
C TYR A 46 -0.14 -5.33 10.73
N CYS A 47 -0.24 -4.07 10.30
CA CYS A 47 -1.49 -3.37 10.10
C CYS A 47 -1.82 -3.33 8.60
N LEU A 48 -3.09 -3.60 8.28
CA LEU A 48 -3.61 -3.48 6.93
C LEU A 48 -4.86 -2.60 6.95
N TRP A 49 -4.74 -1.41 6.36
CA TRP A 49 -5.88 -0.54 6.14
C TRP A 49 -6.43 -0.69 4.73
N PHE A 50 -7.75 -0.56 4.59
CA PHE A 50 -8.46 -0.68 3.33
C PHE A 50 -9.49 0.44 3.20
N LYS A 51 -9.48 1.14 2.06
CA LYS A 51 -10.54 2.09 1.70
C LYS A 51 -10.96 1.91 0.25
N ARG A 52 -12.28 1.85 0.05
CA ARG A 52 -12.93 1.90 -1.24
C ARG A 52 -13.71 3.21 -1.33
N LEU A 53 -13.61 3.89 -2.45
CA LEU A 53 -14.47 5.03 -2.76
C LEU A 53 -15.73 4.53 -3.46
N GLU A 54 -16.89 4.95 -2.98
CA GLU A 54 -18.18 4.68 -3.63
C GLU A 54 -18.38 5.55 -4.88
N ALA A 55 -17.71 6.71 -4.93
CA ALA A 55 -17.67 7.59 -6.09
C ALA A 55 -16.31 8.29 -6.22
N GLY A 56 -15.90 8.60 -7.45
CA GLY A 56 -14.63 9.26 -7.75
C GLY A 56 -13.41 8.34 -7.72
N VAL A 57 -12.22 8.94 -7.74
CA VAL A 57 -10.92 8.25 -7.73
C VAL A 57 -9.95 8.95 -6.78
N PHE A 58 -9.01 8.19 -6.21
CA PHE A 58 -7.86 8.73 -5.50
C PHE A 58 -6.99 9.52 -6.47
N GLN A 59 -6.72 10.78 -6.13
CA GLN A 59 -5.68 11.57 -6.78
C GLN A 59 -4.33 11.10 -6.24
N LEU A 60 -3.45 10.68 -7.14
CA LEU A 60 -2.09 10.25 -6.80
C LEU A 60 -1.14 11.41 -7.10
N PRO A 61 -0.05 11.54 -6.34
CA PRO A 61 0.97 12.54 -6.66
C PRO A 61 1.51 12.29 -8.07
N ASP A 62 1.80 13.38 -8.77
CA ASP A 62 2.48 13.30 -10.06
C ASP A 62 3.90 12.81 -9.81
N MET A 63 4.23 11.64 -10.34
CA MET A 63 5.55 11.02 -10.14
C MET A 63 6.69 11.79 -10.82
N ASN A 64 6.37 12.86 -11.54
CA ASN A 64 7.31 13.74 -12.25
C ASN A 64 7.43 15.12 -11.60
N SER A 65 6.72 15.42 -10.50
CA SER A 65 7.03 16.61 -9.72
C SER A 65 8.27 16.29 -8.88
N GLU A 66 9.45 16.61 -9.42
CA GLU A 66 10.65 16.77 -8.58
C GLU A 66 10.28 17.72 -7.44
N GLY A 67 10.46 17.26 -6.21
CA GLY A 67 10.12 18.05 -5.03
C GLY A 67 10.97 19.31 -4.98
N ASP A 68 10.31 20.45 -4.81
CA ASP A 68 10.92 21.68 -4.28
C ASP A 68 11.42 21.46 -2.83
#